data_AF-A0A7S0A835-F1
#
_entry.id   AF-A0A7S0A835-F1
#
_cell.length_a   1.000
_cell.length_b   1.000
_cell.length_c   1.000
_cell.angle_alpha   90.00
_cell.angle_beta   90.00
_cell.angle_gamma   90.00
#
_symmetry.space_group_name_H-M   'P 1'
#
loop_
_entity.id
_entity.type
_entity.pdbx_description
1 polymer ?
#
loop_
_entity_poly.entity_id
_entity_poly.type
_entity_poly.pdbx_seq_one_letter_code
_entity_poly.pdbx_strand_id
1 'polypeptide(L)'
;KGPPYLPAVSGTTHCQTPEVATACAAAGTCTTCKTFNEADVALIKSQGRNFIRLGVVWAGAQPRDEDALDGVFLARLHAILNLTDRTGIHVMLDNHGDMTASAGCGNGAPMWVSQKAAPELIGKPLATGFPFSLIDSLRIDKLSGYSHCGDNATKWAAHAGDPNYNLLNECCAAINGGNPAPTGWTTIAQKNMDYMIEKGAGRAAFVRFWTLMADAIKQHPSAFAIEPMNEPASINRRNMYDTWRAVTEAVTAVIPDV
;
A
#
# COMPACT_ATOMS: atom_id res chain seq x y z
N LYS A 1 2.55 9.76 2.13
CA LYS A 1 3.76 9.94 1.27
C LYS A 1 3.37 9.56 -0.15
N GLY A 2 4.02 10.12 -1.17
CA GLY A 2 3.90 9.65 -2.56
C GLY A 2 5.02 8.67 -2.93
N PRO A 3 5.08 8.23 -4.21
CA PRO A 3 6.13 7.33 -4.70
C PRO A 3 7.55 7.89 -4.48
N PRO A 4 8.57 7.04 -4.26
CA PRO A 4 8.53 5.57 -4.31
C PRO A 4 8.08 4.91 -2.99
N TYR A 5 7.49 5.67 -2.05
CA TYR A 5 7.01 5.19 -0.73
C TYR A 5 8.07 4.57 0.21
N LEU A 6 9.32 4.42 -0.23
CA LEU A 6 10.46 3.96 0.59
C LEU A 6 11.31 5.12 1.11
N PRO A 7 11.82 5.04 2.36
CA PRO A 7 12.71 6.04 2.93
C PRO A 7 14.12 6.03 2.29
N ALA A 8 14.84 7.14 2.42
CA ALA A 8 16.26 7.21 2.13
C ALA A 8 17.11 6.65 3.27
N VAL A 9 18.26 6.06 2.98
CA VAL A 9 19.21 5.62 4.02
C VAL A 9 20.25 6.67 4.43
N SER A 10 20.15 7.87 3.87
CA SER A 10 21.02 9.00 4.19
C SER A 10 20.67 9.63 5.55
N GLY A 11 21.67 10.19 6.23
CA GLY A 11 21.51 10.93 7.48
C GLY A 11 22.28 10.29 8.63
N THR A 12 22.43 11.05 9.71
CA THR A 12 23.22 10.67 10.91
C THR A 12 22.40 10.72 12.19
N THR A 13 21.12 11.09 12.09
CA THR A 13 20.18 11.17 13.20
C THR A 13 19.03 10.21 12.94
N HIS A 14 18.53 9.56 13.99
CA HIS A 14 17.31 8.77 13.86
C HIS A 14 16.12 9.71 13.62
N CYS A 15 15.10 9.18 12.96
CA CYS A 15 13.80 9.78 12.90
C CYS A 15 13.31 10.06 14.32
N GLN A 16 13.18 11.34 14.66
CA GLN A 16 12.43 11.74 15.83
C GLN A 16 10.96 11.58 15.47
N THR A 17 10.38 10.41 15.70
CA THR A 17 8.93 10.31 15.84
C THR A 17 8.60 10.84 17.24
N PRO A 18 7.98 12.02 17.41
CA PRO A 18 7.25 12.31 18.63
C PRO A 18 6.03 11.40 18.63
N GLU A 19 6.22 10.13 18.95
CA GLU A 19 5.24 9.06 18.71
C GLU A 19 3.92 9.21 19.49
N VAL A 20 3.69 10.30 20.24
CA VAL A 20 2.45 10.54 21.00
C VAL A 20 2.05 12.03 21.11
N ALA A 21 2.72 12.97 20.45
CA ALA A 21 2.49 14.38 20.75
C ALA A 21 1.26 14.95 20.02
N THR A 22 0.09 14.84 20.66
CA THR A 22 -1.14 15.63 20.40
C THR A 22 -0.84 17.10 20.03
N ALA A 23 0.28 17.63 20.54
CA ALA A 23 0.79 18.96 20.27
C ALA A 23 1.17 19.25 18.80
N CYS A 24 1.85 18.35 18.06
CA CYS A 24 2.23 18.67 16.67
C CYS A 24 1.03 18.60 15.72
N ALA A 25 0.09 17.69 16.00
CA ALA A 25 -1.14 17.56 15.24
C ALA A 25 -2.04 18.79 15.45
N ALA A 26 -2.16 19.26 16.69
CA ALA A 26 -2.86 20.50 17.01
C ALA A 26 -2.21 21.76 16.41
N ALA A 27 -0.88 21.76 16.25
CA ALA A 27 -0.11 22.88 15.70
C ALA A 27 0.08 22.83 14.17
N GLY A 28 -0.26 21.73 13.50
CA GLY A 28 -0.04 21.54 12.06
C GLY A 28 1.45 21.43 11.66
N THR A 29 2.33 21.07 12.59
CA THR A 29 3.79 21.06 12.39
C THR A 29 4.41 19.67 12.32
N CYS A 30 3.61 18.60 12.27
CA CYS A 30 4.17 17.24 12.28
C CYS A 30 5.03 16.99 11.03
N THR A 31 6.31 16.71 11.26
CA THR A 31 7.27 16.37 10.21
C THR A 31 7.23 14.87 9.96
N THR A 32 6.86 14.45 8.74
CA THR A 32 6.99 13.03 8.36
C THR A 32 8.45 12.69 8.13
N CYS A 33 8.98 11.69 8.85
CA CYS A 33 10.32 11.18 8.59
C CYS A 33 10.42 10.53 7.22
N LYS A 34 11.49 10.83 6.49
CA LYS A 34 11.74 10.30 5.13
C LYS A 34 12.99 9.42 5.07
N THR A 35 13.54 9.03 6.22
CA THR A 35 14.79 8.29 6.32
C THR A 35 14.65 7.02 7.16
N PHE A 36 15.51 6.04 6.86
CA PHE A 36 15.82 4.87 7.66
C PHE A 36 17.33 4.65 7.55
N ASN A 37 18.10 5.23 8.48
CA ASN A 37 19.56 5.27 8.43
C ASN A 37 20.20 4.49 9.60
N GLU A 38 21.53 4.54 9.73
CA GLU A 38 22.25 3.79 10.77
C GLU A 38 21.83 4.19 12.19
N ALA A 39 21.43 5.45 12.43
CA ALA A 39 20.97 5.88 13.73
C ALA A 39 19.59 5.29 14.07
N ASP A 40 18.70 5.13 13.07
CA ASP A 40 17.43 4.41 13.24
C ASP A 40 17.70 2.94 13.60
N VAL A 41 18.63 2.29 12.90
CA VAL A 41 19.06 0.92 13.20
C VAL A 41 19.64 0.79 14.62
N ALA A 42 20.50 1.73 15.03
CA ALA A 42 21.08 1.74 16.36
C ALA A 42 20.02 1.89 17.46
N LEU A 43 19.00 2.74 17.24
CA LEU A 43 17.87 2.90 18.14
C LEU A 43 17.07 1.61 18.26
N ILE A 44 16.70 0.97 17.14
CA ILE A 44 16.00 -0.33 17.12
C ILE A 44 16.78 -1.37 17.93
N LYS A 45 18.09 -1.47 17.72
CA LYS A 45 18.95 -2.39 18.46
C LYS A 45 19.06 -2.08 19.94
N SER A 46 19.13 -0.80 20.33
CA SER A 46 19.16 -0.42 21.74
C SER A 46 17.90 -0.82 22.51
N GLN A 47 16.79 -1.02 21.80
CA GLN A 47 15.54 -1.54 22.34
C GLN A 47 15.49 -3.08 22.37
N GLY A 48 16.60 -3.76 22.03
CA GLY A 48 16.68 -5.22 21.95
C GLY A 48 15.95 -5.82 20.76
N ARG A 49 15.59 -5.01 19.75
CA ARG A 49 14.89 -5.45 18.53
C ARG A 49 15.88 -5.72 17.41
N ASN A 50 15.56 -6.68 16.55
CA ASN A 50 16.36 -7.08 15.40
C ASN A 50 15.51 -7.27 14.13
N PHE A 51 14.29 -6.75 14.10
CA PHE A 51 13.32 -7.01 13.04
C PHE A 51 12.56 -5.74 12.65
N ILE A 52 12.26 -5.60 11.36
CA ILE A 52 11.33 -4.61 10.82
C ILE A 52 10.33 -5.24 9.85
N ARG A 53 9.10 -4.72 9.87
CA ARG A 53 8.10 -4.89 8.81
C ARG A 53 8.24 -3.72 7.83
N LEU A 54 8.81 -3.97 6.66
CA LEU A 54 9.10 -2.94 5.66
C LEU A 54 7.97 -2.87 4.62
N GLY A 55 7.22 -1.77 4.63
CA GLY A 55 6.19 -1.51 3.62
C GLY A 55 6.76 -1.32 2.22
N VAL A 56 6.39 -2.19 1.29
CA VAL A 56 6.71 -2.18 -0.14
C VAL A 56 5.43 -2.01 -0.97
N VAL A 57 4.94 -0.77 -1.04
CA VAL A 57 3.67 -0.43 -1.70
C VAL A 57 3.73 -0.74 -3.20
N TRP A 58 2.83 -1.61 -3.70
CA TRP A 58 2.79 -2.00 -5.12
C TRP A 58 2.72 -0.80 -6.08
N ALA A 59 1.94 0.22 -5.75
CA ALA A 59 1.84 1.45 -6.54
C ALA A 59 3.16 2.21 -6.70
N GLY A 60 4.08 2.11 -5.74
CA GLY A 60 5.42 2.67 -5.83
C GLY A 60 6.39 1.77 -6.58
N ALA A 61 6.26 0.47 -6.37
CA ALA A 61 7.16 -0.53 -6.91
C ALA A 61 6.94 -0.78 -8.41
N GLN A 62 5.69 -0.75 -8.87
CA GLN A 62 5.31 -1.02 -10.25
C GLN A 62 4.20 -0.03 -10.68
N PRO A 63 4.55 1.26 -10.89
CA PRO A 63 3.58 2.33 -11.16
C PRO A 63 2.87 2.20 -12.50
N ARG A 64 3.37 1.34 -13.40
CA ARG A 64 2.79 1.01 -14.71
C ARG A 64 2.62 -0.50 -14.83
N ASP A 65 1.72 -0.95 -15.70
CA ASP A 65 1.58 -2.36 -16.02
C ASP A 65 2.72 -2.81 -16.95
N GLU A 66 3.84 -3.22 -16.36
CA GLU A 66 5.07 -3.60 -17.06
C GLU A 66 5.76 -4.78 -16.36
N ASP A 67 6.58 -5.56 -17.07
CA ASP A 67 7.32 -6.68 -16.50
C ASP A 67 8.63 -6.24 -15.80
N ALA A 68 8.56 -5.12 -15.06
CA ALA A 68 9.70 -4.53 -14.34
C ALA A 68 9.24 -3.78 -13.07
N LEU A 69 10.17 -3.56 -12.15
CA LEU A 69 10.02 -2.63 -11.03
C LEU A 69 10.57 -1.25 -11.41
N ASP A 70 10.03 -0.18 -10.81
CA ASP A 70 10.55 1.17 -10.96
C ASP A 70 12.00 1.25 -10.45
N GLY A 71 12.86 1.90 -11.23
CA GLY A 71 14.30 1.96 -10.93
C GLY A 71 14.62 2.76 -9.67
N VAL A 72 13.83 3.79 -9.34
CA VAL A 72 14.03 4.58 -8.12
C VAL A 72 13.57 3.79 -6.90
N PHE A 73 12.45 3.08 -7.01
CA PHE A 73 12.01 2.13 -5.98
C PHE A 73 13.07 1.06 -5.72
N LEU A 74 13.58 0.41 -6.77
CA LEU A 74 14.57 -0.66 -6.65
C LEU A 74 15.86 -0.16 -5.98
N ALA A 75 16.36 1.01 -6.38
CA ALA A 75 17.54 1.62 -5.77
C ALA A 75 17.33 1.91 -4.28
N ARG A 76 16.14 2.37 -3.87
CA ARG A 76 15.81 2.61 -2.46
C ARG A 76 15.68 1.31 -1.67
N LEU A 77 15.04 0.30 -2.23
CA LEU A 77 14.89 -1.01 -1.61
C LEU A 77 16.26 -1.63 -1.34
N HIS A 78 17.13 -1.70 -2.36
CA HIS A 78 18.49 -2.24 -2.21
C HIS A 78 19.33 -1.45 -1.21
N ALA A 79 19.18 -0.12 -1.16
CA ALA A 79 19.89 0.69 -0.17
C ALA A 79 19.48 0.33 1.27
N ILE A 80 18.18 0.11 1.51
CA ILE A 80 17.65 -0.34 2.80
C ILE A 80 18.14 -1.76 3.11
N LEU A 81 18.02 -2.69 2.15
CA LEU A 81 18.41 -4.09 2.36
C LEU A 81 19.93 -4.25 2.58
N ASN A 82 20.76 -3.50 1.88
CA ASN A 82 22.21 -3.45 2.14
C ASN A 82 22.52 -2.96 3.56
N LEU A 83 21.75 -1.99 4.06
CA LEU A 83 21.88 -1.53 5.44
C LEU A 83 21.44 -2.61 6.43
N THR A 84 20.33 -3.30 6.19
CA THR A 84 19.83 -4.34 7.09
C THR A 84 20.69 -5.61 7.08
N ASP A 85 21.24 -6.00 5.92
CA ASP A 85 22.19 -7.10 5.77
C ASP A 85 23.45 -6.88 6.63
N ARG A 86 24.11 -5.71 6.46
CA ARG A 86 25.36 -5.41 7.20
C ARG A 86 25.14 -5.13 8.68
N THR A 87 23.91 -4.81 9.09
CA THR A 87 23.59 -4.52 10.48
C THR A 87 22.82 -5.63 11.18
N GLY A 88 22.44 -6.73 10.51
CA GLY A 88 21.71 -7.82 11.15
C GLY A 88 20.32 -7.42 11.64
N ILE A 89 19.62 -6.57 10.88
CA ILE A 89 18.18 -6.37 11.02
C ILE A 89 17.48 -7.30 10.03
N HIS A 90 16.54 -8.10 10.50
CA HIS A 90 15.70 -8.95 9.66
C HIS A 90 14.51 -8.15 9.11
N VAL A 91 14.13 -8.44 7.87
CA VAL A 91 13.12 -7.70 7.12
C VAL A 91 12.05 -8.66 6.64
N MET A 92 10.80 -8.39 7.02
CA MET A 92 9.63 -8.91 6.33
C MET A 92 9.12 -7.83 5.38
N LEU A 93 8.96 -8.16 4.10
CA LEU A 93 8.41 -7.26 3.10
C LEU A 93 6.90 -7.31 3.13
N ASP A 94 6.27 -6.18 3.40
CA ASP A 94 4.83 -6.05 3.49
C ASP A 94 4.31 -5.26 2.29
N ASN A 95 3.52 -5.89 1.41
CA ASN A 95 2.82 -5.14 0.37
C ASN A 95 1.71 -4.30 0.98
N HIS A 96 2.13 -3.14 1.47
CA HIS A 96 1.31 -2.27 2.28
C HIS A 96 0.31 -1.51 1.43
N GLY A 97 -0.92 -1.45 1.93
CA GLY A 97 -2.02 -0.73 1.33
C GLY A 97 -3.14 -0.54 2.33
N ASP A 98 -3.71 0.66 2.38
CA ASP A 98 -4.94 0.93 3.11
C ASP A 98 -6.08 1.07 2.12
N MET A 99 -7.16 0.31 2.30
CA MET A 99 -8.38 0.46 1.51
C MET A 99 -8.14 0.30 0.00
N THR A 100 -7.28 -0.65 -0.35
CA THR A 100 -7.05 -1.22 -1.68
C THR A 100 -6.25 -0.35 -2.67
N ALA A 101 -6.74 0.84 -3.04
CA ALA A 101 -6.15 1.60 -4.15
C ALA A 101 -6.50 3.10 -4.11
N SER A 102 -5.65 3.91 -4.75
CA SER A 102 -5.80 5.37 -4.84
C SER A 102 -7.16 5.80 -5.42
N ALA A 103 -7.68 5.10 -6.43
CA ALA A 103 -8.96 5.41 -7.08
C ALA A 103 -10.18 5.34 -6.13
N GLY A 104 -10.09 4.55 -5.06
CA GLY A 104 -11.10 4.46 -4.00
C GLY A 104 -10.79 5.32 -2.79
N CYS A 105 -9.91 6.32 -2.93
CA CYS A 105 -9.34 7.13 -1.84
C CYS A 105 -8.42 6.39 -0.85
N GLY A 106 -8.14 5.11 -1.08
CA GLY A 106 -7.13 4.34 -0.35
C GLY A 106 -5.71 4.52 -0.88
N ASN A 107 -4.85 3.53 -0.66
CA ASN A 107 -3.52 3.37 -1.23
C ASN A 107 -3.19 1.86 -1.34
N GLY A 108 -2.05 1.49 -1.93
CA GLY A 108 -1.66 0.08 -2.10
C GLY A 108 -1.48 -0.27 -3.56
N ALA A 109 -2.56 -0.70 -4.22
CA ALA A 109 -2.54 -1.06 -5.63
C ALA A 109 -2.36 0.17 -6.55
N PRO A 110 -1.59 0.06 -7.64
CA PRO A 110 -1.40 1.14 -8.60
C PRO A 110 -2.70 1.50 -9.34
N MET A 111 -2.82 2.74 -9.80
CA MET A 111 -3.99 3.23 -10.53
C MET A 111 -4.32 2.39 -11.78
N TRP A 112 -3.33 1.80 -12.45
CA TRP A 112 -3.58 0.94 -13.61
C TRP A 112 -4.38 -0.32 -13.25
N VAL A 113 -4.33 -0.80 -12.01
CA VAL A 113 -5.19 -1.90 -11.52
C VAL A 113 -6.64 -1.44 -11.55
N SER A 114 -6.94 -0.26 -10.99
CA SER A 114 -8.29 0.28 -10.99
C SER A 114 -8.81 0.61 -12.39
N GLN A 115 -7.94 1.10 -13.29
CA GLN A 115 -8.31 1.33 -14.68
C GLN A 115 -8.67 0.04 -15.44
N LYS A 116 -8.14 -1.12 -15.04
CA LYS A 116 -8.49 -2.42 -15.63
C LYS A 116 -9.68 -3.07 -14.93
N ALA A 117 -9.79 -2.93 -13.62
CA ALA A 117 -10.82 -3.57 -12.81
C ALA A 117 -12.19 -2.85 -12.90
N ALA A 118 -12.17 -1.52 -12.95
CA ALA A 118 -13.36 -0.68 -12.86
C ALA A 118 -13.19 0.69 -13.55
N PRO A 119 -12.83 0.73 -14.86
CA PRO A 119 -12.60 1.98 -15.58
C PRO A 119 -13.79 2.96 -15.50
N GLU A 120 -15.01 2.42 -15.44
CA GLU A 120 -16.26 3.18 -15.38
C GLU A 120 -16.46 3.95 -14.06
N LEU A 121 -15.75 3.54 -13.00
CA LEU A 121 -15.87 4.12 -11.65
C LEU A 121 -14.76 5.14 -11.33
N ILE A 122 -13.77 5.31 -12.21
CA ILE A 122 -12.67 6.25 -12.00
C ILE A 122 -13.21 7.69 -11.97
N GLY A 123 -12.95 8.41 -10.88
CA GLY A 123 -13.40 9.79 -10.68
C GLY A 123 -14.91 9.94 -10.48
N LYS A 124 -15.61 8.87 -10.06
CA LYS A 124 -17.04 8.91 -9.72
C LYS A 124 -17.25 8.98 -8.20
N PRO A 125 -18.40 9.51 -7.73
CA PRO A 125 -18.78 9.38 -6.34
C PRO A 125 -18.70 7.93 -5.87
N LEU A 126 -18.08 7.73 -4.71
CA LEU A 126 -17.95 6.41 -4.13
C LEU A 126 -19.32 5.91 -3.64
N ALA A 127 -19.60 4.63 -3.85
CA ALA A 127 -20.81 3.98 -3.37
C ALA A 127 -20.46 2.65 -2.71
N THR A 128 -21.15 2.31 -1.63
CA THR A 128 -21.10 0.97 -1.01
C THR A 128 -22.26 0.14 -1.58
N GLY A 129 -21.94 -0.90 -2.33
CA GLY A 129 -22.92 -1.82 -2.91
C GLY A 129 -23.38 -2.92 -1.93
N PHE A 130 -24.40 -3.67 -2.33
CA PHE A 130 -24.80 -4.91 -1.65
C PHE A 130 -23.68 -5.96 -1.75
N PRO A 131 -23.43 -6.79 -0.70
CA PRO A 131 -24.14 -6.84 0.58
C PRO A 131 -23.63 -5.87 1.64
N PHE A 132 -22.50 -5.18 1.39
CA PHE A 132 -21.86 -4.33 2.39
C PHE A 132 -22.71 -3.11 2.80
N SER A 133 -23.62 -2.67 1.93
CA SER A 133 -24.60 -1.63 2.24
C SER A 133 -25.57 -1.99 3.37
N LEU A 134 -25.69 -3.28 3.74
CA LEU A 134 -26.49 -3.72 4.90
C LEU A 134 -25.80 -3.47 6.25
N ILE A 135 -24.50 -3.14 6.24
CA ILE A 135 -23.70 -2.94 7.45
C ILE A 135 -23.37 -1.46 7.54
N ASP A 136 -24.02 -0.75 8.46
CA ASP A 136 -23.90 0.71 8.55
C ASP A 136 -22.46 1.21 8.74
N SER A 137 -21.59 0.43 9.40
CA SER A 137 -20.18 0.76 9.58
C SER A 137 -19.33 0.63 8.31
N LEU A 138 -19.84 0.02 7.24
CA LEU A 138 -19.14 -0.14 5.95
C LEU A 138 -19.66 0.83 4.87
N ARG A 139 -20.68 1.62 5.19
CA ARG A 139 -21.34 2.52 4.27
C ARG A 139 -20.55 3.81 4.10
N ILE A 140 -20.18 4.11 2.85
CA ILE A 140 -19.40 5.30 2.52
C ILE A 140 -20.17 6.60 2.79
N ASP A 141 -21.49 6.58 2.63
CA ASP A 141 -22.35 7.74 2.92
C ASP A 141 -22.44 8.08 4.42
N LYS A 142 -21.96 7.18 5.29
CA LYS A 142 -21.87 7.39 6.74
C LYS A 142 -20.49 7.83 7.21
N LEU A 143 -19.49 7.82 6.32
CA LEU A 143 -18.13 8.20 6.66
C LEU A 143 -18.05 9.71 6.91
N SER A 144 -17.41 10.10 8.02
CA SER A 144 -17.13 11.50 8.31
C SER A 144 -16.38 12.16 7.14
N GLY A 145 -16.84 13.33 6.72
CA GLY A 145 -16.28 14.05 5.58
C GLY A 145 -16.93 13.72 4.23
N TYR A 146 -17.70 12.63 4.11
CA TYR A 146 -18.33 12.27 2.82
C TYR A 146 -19.24 13.38 2.28
N SER A 147 -19.99 14.05 3.17
CA SER A 147 -20.87 15.17 2.83
C SER A 147 -20.14 16.39 2.22
N HIS A 148 -18.81 16.48 2.31
CA HIS A 148 -18.03 17.55 1.68
C HIS A 148 -18.19 17.55 0.15
N CYS A 149 -18.25 16.36 -0.45
CA CYS A 149 -18.50 16.19 -1.87
C CYS A 149 -19.87 15.56 -2.15
N GLY A 150 -20.32 14.63 -1.29
CA GLY A 150 -21.50 13.82 -1.56
C GLY A 150 -21.44 13.24 -2.98
N ASP A 151 -22.50 13.46 -3.74
CA ASP A 151 -22.64 12.95 -5.11
C ASP A 151 -22.16 13.97 -6.18
N ASN A 152 -21.37 14.98 -5.82
CA ASN A 152 -20.88 15.99 -6.76
C ASN A 152 -19.84 15.40 -7.74
N ALA A 153 -20.32 14.97 -8.90
CA ALA A 153 -19.50 14.34 -9.93
C ALA A 153 -18.31 15.18 -10.40
N THR A 154 -18.43 16.52 -10.43
CA THR A 154 -17.34 17.41 -10.87
C THR A 154 -16.18 17.38 -9.90
N LYS A 155 -16.46 17.39 -8.58
CA LYS A 155 -15.43 17.31 -7.55
C LYS A 155 -14.72 15.95 -7.56
N TRP A 156 -15.47 14.87 -7.73
CA TRP A 156 -14.90 13.53 -7.88
C TRP A 156 -14.07 13.37 -9.16
N ALA A 157 -14.45 14.03 -10.26
CA ALA A 157 -13.72 13.96 -11.52
C ALA A 157 -12.36 14.68 -11.48
N ALA A 158 -12.13 15.60 -10.54
CA ALA A 158 -10.85 16.29 -10.42
C ALA A 158 -9.71 15.29 -10.14
N HIS A 159 -8.65 15.35 -10.95
CA HIS A 159 -7.50 14.42 -10.89
C HIS A 159 -7.81 12.95 -11.23
N ALA A 160 -8.99 12.64 -11.79
CA ALA A 160 -9.38 11.26 -12.11
C ALA A 160 -8.29 10.53 -12.92
N GLY A 161 -7.89 9.35 -12.45
CA GLY A 161 -6.85 8.54 -13.10
C GLY A 161 -5.41 8.92 -12.76
N ASP A 162 -5.18 9.94 -11.92
CA ASP A 162 -3.84 10.23 -11.39
C ASP A 162 -3.39 9.14 -10.40
N PRO A 163 -2.14 8.64 -10.46
CA PRO A 163 -1.62 7.69 -9.48
C PRO A 163 -1.77 8.14 -8.02
N ASN A 164 -1.73 9.45 -7.76
CA ASN A 164 -1.90 10.08 -6.46
C ASN A 164 -3.30 10.68 -6.25
N TYR A 165 -4.31 10.19 -6.97
CA TYR A 165 -5.71 10.66 -6.85
C TYR A 165 -6.18 10.83 -5.40
N ASN A 166 -5.88 9.86 -4.53
CA ASN A 166 -6.23 9.90 -3.10
C ASN A 166 -5.64 11.10 -2.34
N LEU A 167 -4.50 11.65 -2.78
CA LEU A 167 -3.83 12.81 -2.19
C LEU A 167 -4.24 14.13 -2.85
N LEU A 168 -4.54 14.10 -4.14
CA LEU A 168 -4.82 15.30 -4.94
C LEU A 168 -6.30 15.67 -4.96
N ASN A 169 -7.20 14.68 -4.87
CA ASN A 169 -8.63 14.91 -4.93
C ASN A 169 -9.18 15.38 -3.56
N GLU A 170 -9.90 16.52 -3.55
CA GLU A 170 -10.44 17.11 -2.32
C GLU A 170 -11.47 16.21 -1.61
N CYS A 171 -12.21 15.37 -2.35
CA CYS A 171 -13.17 14.44 -1.77
C CYS A 171 -12.47 13.33 -1.00
N CYS A 172 -11.38 12.80 -1.56
CA CYS A 172 -10.55 11.83 -0.86
C CYS A 172 -9.88 12.43 0.38
N ALA A 173 -9.35 13.65 0.26
CA ALA A 173 -8.75 14.35 1.40
C ALA A 173 -9.77 14.57 2.54
N ALA A 174 -11.03 14.88 2.21
CA ALA A 174 -12.09 15.10 3.19
C ALA A 174 -12.47 13.83 3.98
N ILE A 175 -12.43 12.65 3.38
CA ILE A 175 -12.85 11.39 4.01
C ILE A 175 -11.72 10.61 4.70
N ASN A 176 -10.46 10.97 4.44
CA ASN A 176 -9.28 10.30 4.98
C ASN A 176 -8.84 10.81 6.38
N GLY A 177 -9.53 11.79 6.97
CA GLY A 177 -9.17 12.38 8.27
C GLY A 177 -9.62 11.59 9.51
N GLY A 178 -10.30 10.45 9.35
CA GLY A 178 -10.84 9.61 10.43
C GLY A 178 -10.49 8.13 10.26
N ASN A 179 -11.44 7.22 10.54
CA ASN A 179 -11.31 5.80 10.18
C ASN A 179 -11.82 5.60 8.75
N PRO A 180 -10.95 5.42 7.73
CA PRO A 180 -11.38 5.32 6.34
C PRO A 180 -11.92 3.92 5.99
N ALA A 181 -12.12 3.01 6.94
CA ALA A 181 -12.57 1.64 6.68
C ALA A 181 -13.71 1.49 5.63
N PRO A 182 -14.75 2.36 5.59
CA PRO A 182 -15.79 2.27 4.56
C PRO A 182 -15.28 2.39 3.12
N THR A 183 -14.17 3.09 2.86
CA THR A 183 -13.64 3.27 1.50
C THR A 183 -13.17 1.94 0.89
N GLY A 184 -12.63 1.04 1.72
CA GLY A 184 -12.23 -0.31 1.32
C GLY A 184 -13.39 -1.23 0.93
N TRP A 185 -14.62 -0.88 1.31
CA TRP A 185 -15.84 -1.65 1.02
C TRP A 185 -16.73 -0.98 -0.04
N THR A 186 -16.24 0.07 -0.70
CA THR A 186 -16.90 0.67 -1.85
C THR A 186 -16.88 -0.27 -3.06
N THR A 187 -17.81 -0.10 -3.99
CA THR A 187 -17.89 -0.91 -5.21
C THR A 187 -16.58 -0.92 -5.99
N ILE A 188 -15.88 0.21 -6.09
CA ILE A 188 -14.58 0.29 -6.78
C ILE A 188 -13.48 -0.47 -6.01
N ALA A 189 -13.44 -0.37 -4.68
CA ALA A 189 -12.47 -1.10 -3.87
C ALA A 189 -12.69 -2.61 -3.95
N GLN A 190 -13.95 -3.06 -3.88
CA GLN A 190 -14.28 -4.48 -4.03
C GLN A 190 -13.95 -5.02 -5.43
N LYS A 191 -14.26 -4.27 -6.50
CA LYS A 191 -13.84 -4.63 -7.87
C LYS A 191 -12.32 -4.73 -8.02
N ASN A 192 -11.57 -3.81 -7.40
CA ASN A 192 -10.11 -3.88 -7.39
C ASN A 192 -9.61 -5.14 -6.66
N MET A 193 -10.17 -5.44 -5.48
CA MET A 193 -9.83 -6.64 -4.71
C MET A 193 -10.13 -7.90 -5.51
N ASP A 194 -11.34 -8.02 -6.07
CA ASP A 194 -11.74 -9.17 -6.87
C ASP A 194 -10.84 -9.35 -8.09
N TYR A 195 -10.51 -8.27 -8.81
CA TYR A 195 -9.58 -8.32 -9.93
C TYR A 195 -8.19 -8.88 -9.54
N MET A 196 -7.69 -8.56 -8.35
CA MET A 196 -6.40 -9.05 -7.85
C MET A 196 -6.43 -10.50 -7.36
N ILE A 197 -7.57 -10.98 -6.83
CA ILE A 197 -7.64 -12.32 -6.18
C ILE A 197 -8.36 -13.37 -7.03
N GLU A 198 -9.20 -12.96 -7.98
CA GLU A 198 -9.86 -13.87 -8.92
C GLU A 198 -8.89 -14.37 -9.97
N LYS A 199 -9.07 -15.63 -10.40
CA LYS A 199 -8.25 -16.20 -11.47
C LYS A 199 -8.44 -15.40 -12.76
N GLY A 200 -7.40 -14.67 -13.15
CA GLY A 200 -7.41 -13.85 -14.36
C GLY A 200 -6.15 -12.99 -14.49
N ALA A 201 -6.22 -11.98 -15.36
CA ALA A 201 -5.11 -11.09 -15.66
C ALA A 201 -4.65 -10.29 -14.43
N GLY A 202 -5.57 -9.86 -13.57
CA GLY A 202 -5.23 -9.10 -12.37
C GLY A 202 -4.44 -9.91 -11.35
N ARG A 203 -4.90 -11.14 -11.05
CA ARG A 203 -4.11 -12.08 -10.22
C ARG A 203 -2.77 -12.44 -10.85
N ALA A 204 -2.71 -12.61 -12.17
CA ALA A 204 -1.43 -12.86 -12.85
C ALA A 204 -0.47 -11.67 -12.67
N ALA A 205 -0.96 -10.44 -12.76
CA ALA A 205 -0.15 -9.24 -12.53
C ALA A 205 0.29 -9.11 -11.06
N PHE A 206 -0.56 -9.49 -10.11
CA PHE A 206 -0.23 -9.52 -8.68
C PHE A 206 0.84 -10.57 -8.34
N VAL A 207 0.75 -11.76 -8.93
CA VAL A 207 1.80 -12.80 -8.81
C VAL A 207 3.10 -12.35 -9.49
N ARG A 208 3.00 -11.69 -10.65
CA ARG A 208 4.16 -11.12 -11.34
C ARG A 208 4.87 -10.09 -10.46
N PHE A 209 4.14 -9.18 -9.81
CA PHE A 209 4.72 -8.22 -8.87
C PHE A 209 5.56 -8.92 -7.80
N TRP A 210 5.02 -9.96 -7.14
CA TRP A 210 5.76 -10.71 -6.13
C TRP A 210 6.94 -11.50 -6.70
N THR A 211 6.84 -11.99 -7.93
CA THR A 211 7.97 -12.65 -8.62
C THR A 211 9.12 -11.65 -8.85
N LEU A 212 8.80 -10.43 -9.32
CA LEU A 212 9.78 -9.36 -9.50
C LEU A 212 10.40 -8.91 -8.17
N MET A 213 9.59 -8.85 -7.10
CA MET A 213 10.09 -8.57 -5.75
C MET A 213 11.05 -9.67 -5.26
N ALA A 214 10.73 -10.95 -5.47
CA ALA A 214 11.62 -12.05 -5.15
C ALA A 214 12.95 -11.95 -5.91
N ASP A 215 12.90 -11.68 -7.22
CA ASP A 215 14.11 -11.47 -8.01
C ASP A 215 14.96 -10.28 -7.52
N ALA A 216 14.31 -9.22 -7.06
CA ALA A 216 14.97 -8.05 -6.52
C ALA A 216 15.67 -8.32 -5.18
N ILE A 217 15.17 -9.24 -4.36
CA ILE A 217 15.68 -9.47 -2.99
C ILE A 217 16.50 -10.73 -2.80
N LYS A 218 16.58 -11.63 -3.80
CA LYS A 218 17.25 -12.94 -3.68
C LYS A 218 18.71 -12.93 -3.21
N GLN A 219 19.39 -11.79 -3.28
CA GLN A 219 20.78 -11.61 -2.80
C GLN A 219 20.86 -10.97 -1.39
N HIS A 220 19.72 -10.65 -0.77
CA HIS A 220 19.64 -9.95 0.50
C HIS A 220 19.15 -10.90 1.61
N PRO A 221 20.06 -11.55 2.37
CA PRO A 221 19.69 -12.51 3.40
C PRO A 221 18.89 -11.92 4.56
N SER A 222 18.91 -10.59 4.75
CA SER A 222 18.03 -9.94 5.73
C SER A 222 16.55 -10.02 5.36
N ALA A 223 16.20 -10.10 4.07
CA ALA A 223 14.83 -10.24 3.60
C ALA A 223 14.41 -11.73 3.65
N PHE A 224 13.72 -12.11 4.71
CA PHE A 224 13.47 -13.53 5.04
C PHE A 224 12.00 -13.94 5.00
N ALA A 225 11.10 -12.99 4.78
CA ALA A 225 9.67 -13.23 4.75
C ALA A 225 8.96 -12.20 3.88
N ILE A 226 7.86 -12.63 3.28
CA ILE A 226 6.92 -11.74 2.60
C ILE A 226 5.54 -11.82 3.25
N GLU A 227 4.89 -10.67 3.34
CA GLU A 227 3.47 -10.54 3.62
C GLU A 227 2.78 -10.10 2.32
N PRO A 228 2.11 -11.03 1.60
CA PRO A 228 1.60 -10.77 0.27
C PRO A 228 0.68 -9.55 0.13
N MET A 229 -0.06 -9.18 1.17
CA MET A 229 -0.92 -8.00 1.23
C MET A 229 -1.27 -7.65 2.67
N ASN A 230 -1.16 -6.36 3.00
CA ASN A 230 -1.70 -5.78 4.22
C ASN A 230 -3.24 -5.80 4.21
N GLU A 231 -3.84 -6.32 5.28
CA GLU A 231 -5.27 -6.17 5.62
C GLU A 231 -6.26 -6.25 4.42
N PRO A 232 -6.33 -7.38 3.69
CA PRO A 232 -7.15 -7.49 2.50
C PRO A 232 -8.63 -7.25 2.80
N ALA A 233 -9.22 -6.21 2.19
CA ALA A 233 -10.63 -5.84 2.30
C ALA A 233 -11.53 -6.75 1.45
N SER A 234 -11.50 -8.06 1.70
CA SER A 234 -12.34 -9.04 1.01
C SER A 234 -12.80 -10.15 1.94
N ILE A 235 -14.03 -10.63 1.70
CA ILE A 235 -14.59 -11.80 2.36
C ILE A 235 -14.40 -13.08 1.53
N ASN A 236 -13.87 -12.99 0.30
CA ASN A 236 -13.68 -14.12 -0.59
C ASN A 236 -12.43 -14.94 -0.19
N ARG A 237 -12.58 -15.72 0.89
CA ARG A 237 -11.49 -16.48 1.50
C ARG A 237 -10.84 -17.47 0.54
N ARG A 238 -11.63 -18.07 -0.38
CA ARG A 238 -11.11 -19.06 -1.34
C ARG A 238 -10.16 -18.41 -2.35
N ASN A 239 -10.59 -17.32 -2.97
CA ASN A 239 -9.76 -16.64 -3.98
C ASN A 239 -8.52 -16.00 -3.35
N MET A 240 -8.62 -15.50 -2.13
CA MET A 240 -7.45 -15.09 -1.36
C MET A 240 -6.47 -16.25 -1.14
N TYR A 241 -6.94 -17.39 -0.62
CA TYR A 241 -6.09 -18.56 -0.40
C TYR A 241 -5.38 -19.01 -1.70
N ASP A 242 -6.13 -19.14 -2.80
CA ASP A 242 -5.57 -19.57 -4.08
C ASP A 242 -4.55 -18.57 -4.63
N THR A 243 -4.74 -17.27 -4.35
CA THR A 243 -3.80 -16.20 -4.73
C THR A 243 -2.54 -16.23 -3.89
N TRP A 244 -2.65 -16.36 -2.56
CA TRP A 244 -1.50 -16.48 -1.68
C TRP A 244 -0.67 -17.72 -2.01
N ARG A 245 -1.32 -18.85 -2.28
CA ARG A 245 -0.63 -20.05 -2.75
C ARG A 245 0.12 -19.79 -4.06
N ALA A 246 -0.49 -19.13 -5.04
CA ALA A 246 0.17 -18.82 -6.31
C ALA A 246 1.36 -17.86 -6.13
N VAL A 247 1.25 -16.89 -5.22
CA VAL A 247 2.37 -16.02 -4.83
C VAL A 247 3.49 -16.86 -4.20
N THR A 248 3.17 -17.72 -3.24
CA THR A 248 4.16 -18.61 -2.60
C THR A 248 4.86 -19.51 -3.62
N GLU A 249 4.13 -20.16 -4.53
CA GLU A 249 4.70 -21.01 -5.58
C GLU A 249 5.65 -20.22 -6.49
N ALA A 250 5.28 -19.01 -6.91
CA ALA A 250 6.11 -18.20 -7.79
C ALA A 250 7.36 -17.64 -7.08
N VAL A 251 7.21 -17.22 -5.83
CA VAL A 251 8.29 -16.66 -5.03
C VAL A 251 9.29 -17.75 -4.63
N THR A 252 8.83 -18.91 -4.18
CA THR A 252 9.70 -20.04 -3.78
C THR A 252 10.42 -20.69 -4.95
N ALA A 253 9.94 -20.51 -6.19
CA ALA A 253 10.69 -20.86 -7.39
C ALA A 253 11.93 -19.98 -7.61
N VAL A 254 11.96 -18.76 -7.05
CA VAL A 254 13.10 -17.83 -7.11
C VAL A 254 13.96 -17.91 -5.85
N ILE A 255 13.33 -17.95 -4.68
CA ILE A 255 14.00 -18.05 -3.37
C ILE A 255 13.35 -19.20 -2.57
N PRO A 256 13.90 -20.42 -2.59
CA PRO A 256 13.27 -21.59 -1.97
C PRO A 256 12.95 -21.47 -0.47
N ASP A 257 13.72 -20.68 0.27
CA ASP A 257 13.66 -20.58 1.74
C ASP A 257 13.20 -19.20 2.25
N VAL A 258 12.44 -18.44 1.44
CA VAL A 258 11.84 -17.14 1.82
C VAL A 258 10.46 -17.28 2.46
#